data_AF-A0A961PBL9-F1
#
_entry.id   AF-A0A961PBL9-F1
#
_cell.length_a   1.000
_cell.length_b   1.000
_cell.length_c   1.000
_cell.angle_alpha   90.00
_cell.angle_beta   90.00
_cell.angle_gamma   90.00
#
_symmetry.space_group_name_H-M   'P 1'
#
loop_
_entity.id
_entity.type
_entity.pdbx_description
1 polymer ?
#
loop_
_entity_poly.entity_id
_entity_poly.type
_entity_poly.pdbx_seq_one_letter_code
_entity_poly.pdbx_strand_id
1 'polypeptide(L)' 'MAQIAFILLSHKDPDAIVDQARRLTAVGDYIAIHFDARAPKADYEKIRAALADNPNVTFAA' A
#
# COMPACT_ATOMS: atom_id res chain seq x y z
N MET A 1 -17.23 -13.96 -7.70
CA MET A 1 -17.31 -12.86 -6.71
C MET A 1 -16.58 -11.66 -7.29
N ALA A 2 -17.11 -10.45 -7.17
CA ALA A 2 -16.42 -9.27 -7.71
C ALA A 2 -15.16 -8.96 -6.87
N GLN A 3 -14.10 -8.50 -7.51
CA GLN A 3 -12.89 -8.00 -6.85
C GLN A 3 -12.93 -6.48 -6.82
N ILE A 4 -12.52 -5.88 -5.71
CA ILE A 4 -12.45 -4.43 -5.53
C ILE A 4 -11.02 -3.97 -5.77
N ALA A 5 -10.87 -2.82 -6.43
CA ALA A 5 -9.60 -2.12 -6.57
C ALA A 5 -9.64 -0.83 -5.76
N PHE A 6 -8.74 -0.71 -4.78
CA PHE A 6 -8.62 0.45 -3.90
C PHE A 6 -7.48 1.38 -4.35
N ILE A 7 -7.61 2.67 -4.08
CA ILE A 7 -6.52 3.64 -4.16
C ILE A 7 -6.31 4.23 -2.78
N LEU A 8 -5.09 4.11 -2.25
CA LEU A 8 -4.69 4.67 -0.97
C LEU A 8 -3.74 5.85 -1.18
N LEU A 9 -4.22 7.05 -0.83
CA LEU A 9 -3.41 8.27 -0.80
C LEU A 9 -2.90 8.47 0.64
N SER A 10 -1.59 8.53 0.81
CA SER A 10 -0.98 8.58 2.15
C SER A 10 0.31 9.39 2.17
N HIS A 11 0.73 9.83 3.36
CA HIS A 11 1.92 10.69 3.53
C HIS A 11 2.65 10.51 4.87
N LYS A 12 2.24 9.55 5.70
CA LYS A 12 2.80 9.26 7.03
C LYS A 12 2.27 7.93 7.55
N ASP A 13 2.84 7.46 8.67
CA ASP A 13 2.43 6.24 9.38
C ASP A 13 2.57 4.97 8.52
N PRO A 14 3.82 4.56 8.22
CA PRO A 14 4.08 3.42 7.35
C PRO A 14 3.52 2.10 7.89
N ASP A 15 3.42 1.94 9.21
CA ASP A 15 2.88 0.72 9.81
C ASP A 15 1.38 0.58 9.57
N ALA A 16 0.61 1.67 9.77
CA ALA A 16 -0.81 1.67 9.47
C ALA A 16 -1.12 1.42 7.99
N ILE A 17 -0.30 1.96 7.08
CA ILE A 17 -0.42 1.74 5.63
C ILE A 17 -0.21 0.25 5.28
N VAL A 18 0.84 -0.37 5.83
CA VAL A 18 1.14 -1.79 5.61
C VAL A 18 -0.01 -2.67 6.13
N ASP A 19 -0.48 -2.39 7.33
CA ASP A 19 -1.58 -3.13 7.95
C ASP A 19 -2.89 -3.00 7.15
N GLN A 20 -3.19 -1.80 6.63
CA GLN A 20 -4.35 -1.57 5.80
C GLN A 20 -4.25 -2.31 4.46
N ALA A 21 -3.10 -2.25 3.78
CA ALA A 21 -2.87 -2.96 2.53
C ALA A 21 -3.02 -4.48 2.71
N ARG A 22 -2.45 -5.05 3.77
CA ARG A 22 -2.59 -6.48 4.09
C ARG A 22 -4.05 -6.88 4.34
N ARG A 23 -4.81 -6.09 5.11
CA ARG A 23 -6.23 -6.38 5.38
C ARG A 23 -7.07 -6.35 4.11
N LEU A 24 -6.91 -5.32 3.27
CA LEU A 24 -7.70 -5.18 2.05
C LEU A 24 -7.39 -6.31 1.05
N THR A 25 -6.10 -6.65 0.90
CA THR A 25 -5.68 -7.70 -0.05
C THR A 25 -5.92 -9.14 0.45
N ALA A 26 -6.21 -9.34 1.74
CA ALA A 26 -6.38 -10.68 2.35
C ALA A 26 -7.53 -11.50 1.75
N VAL A 27 -8.53 -10.84 1.17
CA VAL A 27 -9.70 -11.50 0.54
C VAL A 27 -9.61 -11.55 -0.99
N GLY A 28 -8.46 -11.19 -1.57
CA GLY A 28 -8.22 -11.23 -3.02
C GLY A 28 -8.52 -9.92 -3.76
N ASP A 29 -8.75 -8.83 -3.03
CA ASP A 29 -8.86 -7.47 -3.60
C ASP A 29 -7.48 -6.86 -3.89
N TYR A 30 -7.46 -5.78 -4.67
CA TYR A 30 -6.25 -5.09 -5.10
C TYR A 30 -6.14 -3.69 -4.52
N ILE A 31 -4.92 -3.18 -4.38
CA ILE A 31 -4.67 -1.81 -3.91
C ILE A 31 -3.52 -1.16 -4.69
N ALA A 32 -3.73 0.09 -5.11
CA ALA A 32 -2.70 1.00 -5.57
C ALA A 32 -2.38 2.01 -4.48
N ILE A 33 -1.13 2.10 -4.05
CA ILE A 33 -0.68 3.03 -3.00
C ILE A 33 0.07 4.19 -3.64
N HIS A 34 -0.38 5.42 -3.38
CA HIS A 34 0.35 6.64 -3.65
C HIS A 34 0.87 7.21 -2.33
N PHE A 35 2.16 7.49 -2.28
CA PHE A 35 2.82 8.09 -1.13
C PHE A 35 3.37 9.46 -1.52
N ASP A 36 3.01 10.50 -0.76
CA ASP A 36 3.38 11.88 -1.07
C ASP A 36 4.91 12.03 -1.17
N ALA A 37 5.40 12.55 -2.30
CA ALA A 37 6.83 12.73 -2.56
C ALA A 37 7.54 13.69 -1.59
N ARG A 38 6.77 14.49 -0.82
CA ARG A 38 7.30 15.39 0.22
C ARG A 38 7.47 14.70 1.57
N ALA A 39 6.91 13.51 1.74
CA ALA A 39 7.06 12.73 2.97
C ALA A 39 8.43 12.04 3.06
N PRO A 40 8.85 11.57 4.24
CA PRO A 40 10.16 10.94 4.40
C PRO A 40 10.33 9.73 3.50
N LYS A 41 11.40 9.71 2.69
CA LYS A 41 11.72 8.57 1.81
C LYS A 41 11.84 7.25 2.59
N ALA A 42 12.35 7.30 3.83
CA ALA A 42 12.48 6.12 4.67
C ALA A 42 11.14 5.42 4.95
N ASP A 43 10.06 6.18 5.13
CA ASP A 43 8.72 5.60 5.34
C ASP A 43 8.23 4.89 4.08
N TYR A 44 8.46 5.49 2.92
CA TYR A 44 8.12 4.87 1.63
C TYR A 44 8.88 3.57 1.39
N GLU A 45 10.19 3.54 1.63
CA GLU A 45 11.00 2.32 1.50
C GLU A 45 10.53 1.22 2.47
N LYS A 46 10.14 1.60 3.70
CA LYS A 46 9.56 0.66 4.68
C LYS A 46 8.28 0.02 4.16
N ILE A 47 7.37 0.81 3.59
CA ILE A 47 6.11 0.31 2.99
C ILE A 47 6.41 -0.62 1.81
N ARG A 48 7.32 -0.21 0.91
CA ARG A 48 7.75 -0.99 -0.26
C ARG A 48 8.32 -2.35 0.14
N ALA A 49 9.24 -2.37 1.11
CA ALA A 49 9.85 -3.61 1.59
C ALA A 49 8.83 -4.53 2.26
N ALA A 50 7.94 -3.99 3.09
CA ALA A 50 6.96 -4.78 3.85
C ALA A 50 5.86 -5.41 3.00
N LEU A 51 5.64 -4.90 1.78
CA LEU A 51 4.60 -5.34 0.84
C LEU A 51 5.17 -5.95 -0.46
N ALA A 52 6.48 -6.14 -0.56
CA ALA A 52 7.16 -6.59 -1.79
C ALA A 52 6.63 -7.93 -2.32
N ASP A 53 6.27 -8.84 -1.43
CA ASP A 53 5.79 -10.18 -1.78
C ASP A 53 4.27 -10.26 -2.00
N ASN A 54 3.55 -9.14 -1.91
CA ASN A 54 2.09 -9.13 -2.09
C ASN A 54 1.73 -8.80 -3.55
N PRO A 55 1.31 -9.79 -4.37
CA PRO A 55 0.99 -9.56 -5.78
C PRO A 55 -0.24 -8.68 -6.00
N ASN A 56 -1.04 -8.45 -4.95
CA ASN A 56 -2.25 -7.62 -5.03
C ASN A 56 -1.97 -6.14 -4.70
N VAL A 57 -0.72 -5.79 -4.39
CA VAL A 57 -0.28 -4.42 -4.11
C VAL A 57 0.50 -3.87 -5.30
N THR A 58 0.15 -2.66 -5.73
CA THR A 58 0.98 -1.86 -6.63
C THR A 58 1.18 -0.46 -6.05
N PHE A 59 2.12 0.27 -6.61
CA PHE A 59 2.45 1.63 -6.19
C PHE A 59 2.34 2.57 -7.38
N ALA A 60 1.59 3.66 -7.19
CA ALA A 60 1.45 4.71 -8.19
C ALA A 60 2.65 5.68 -8.12
N ALA A 61 3.09 6.14 -9.30
CA ALA A 61 4.13 7.16 -9.43
C ALA A 61 3.63 8.56 -9.02
#